data_AF-A0A2I0R342-F1
#
_entry.id   AF-A0A2I0R342-F1
#
_cell.length_a   1.000
_cell.length_b   1.000
_cell.length_c   1.000
_cell.angle_alpha   90.00
_cell.angle_beta   90.00
_cell.angle_gamma   90.00
#
_symmetry.space_group_name_H-M   'P 1'
#
loop_
_entity.id
_entity.type
_entity.pdbx_description
1 polymer ?
#
loop_
_entity_poly.entity_id
_entity_poly.type
_entity_poly.pdbx_seq_one_letter_code
_entity_poly.pdbx_strand_id
1 'polypeptide(L)'
;MGSNAKFPLQAQFLSLTSKAHQDFYVDYRIRNSMQRNYYTVRNNKIYLTFSCPVFDHIGEANPEAYAIKHKESSVRIAKDIAMYNGVIEDYSLSSIDNPNGYTPKNIISTGELYVYFIFDSSDMKYKTPMQSPTEDEN
;
A
#
# COMPACT_ATOMS: atom_id res chain seq x y z
N MET A 1 9.67 -5.34 15.46
CA MET A 1 9.07 -4.28 14.64
C MET A 1 8.28 -3.37 15.58
N GLY A 2 8.90 -2.27 16.04
CA GLY A 2 8.33 -1.46 17.13
C GLY A 2 7.52 -0.29 16.60
N SER A 3 6.21 -0.30 16.84
CA SER A 3 5.42 0.93 16.90
C SER A 3 5.97 1.75 18.07
N ASN A 4 6.45 2.96 17.79
CA ASN A 4 6.77 3.94 18.82
C ASN A 4 5.45 4.45 19.38
N ALA A 5 5.31 4.55 20.72
CA ALA A 5 4.12 5.12 21.38
C ALA A 5 3.70 6.51 20.84
N LYS A 6 4.60 7.22 20.15
CA LYS A 6 4.34 8.49 19.48
C LYS A 6 3.56 8.39 18.16
N PHE A 7 3.47 7.21 17.54
CA PHE A 7 2.74 6.99 16.28
C PHE A 7 1.73 5.85 16.44
N PRO A 8 0.47 6.16 16.75
CA PRO A 8 -0.56 5.15 16.89
C PRO A 8 -0.79 4.43 15.56
N LEU A 9 -1.12 3.15 15.64
CA LEU A 9 -1.55 2.38 14.48
C LEU A 9 -2.84 2.99 13.94
N GLN A 10 -2.86 3.28 12.64
CA GLN A 10 -4.08 3.74 11.98
C GLN A 10 -4.70 2.56 11.24
N ALA A 11 -5.92 2.19 11.63
CA ALA A 11 -6.67 1.13 10.98
C ALA A 11 -7.77 1.74 10.11
N GLN A 12 -7.93 1.22 8.89
CA GLN A 12 -9.04 1.58 8.02
C GLN A 12 -9.74 0.32 7.50
N PHE A 13 -11.07 0.33 7.56
CA PHE A 13 -11.91 -0.76 7.08
C PHE A 13 -12.40 -0.48 5.67
N LEU A 14 -12.41 -1.50 4.83
CA LEU A 14 -12.77 -1.41 3.42
C LEU A 14 -13.18 -2.78 2.87
N SER A 15 -13.87 -2.79 1.74
CA SER A 15 -14.22 -4.03 1.04
C SER A 15 -13.21 -4.29 -0.08
N LEU A 16 -12.31 -5.25 0.11
CA LEU A 16 -11.34 -5.67 -0.90
C LEU A 16 -11.68 -7.03 -1.49
N THR A 17 -11.74 -8.07 -0.67
CA THR A 17 -11.81 -9.47 -1.09
C THR A 17 -13.24 -9.98 -1.20
N SER A 18 -14.17 -9.38 -0.47
CA SER A 18 -15.57 -9.80 -0.38
C SER A 18 -16.52 -8.62 -0.11
N LYS A 19 -17.80 -8.84 -0.40
CA LYS A 19 -18.91 -7.97 0.03
C LYS A 19 -19.53 -8.40 1.35
N ALA A 20 -19.29 -9.64 1.79
CA ALA A 20 -19.92 -10.23 2.97
C ALA A 20 -19.17 -9.93 4.27
N HIS A 21 -17.90 -9.54 4.18
CA HIS A 21 -17.07 -9.14 5.32
C HIS A 21 -16.23 -7.92 4.92
N GLN A 22 -15.89 -7.11 5.92
CA GLN A 22 -14.95 -6.00 5.75
C GLN A 22 -13.53 -6.51 5.96
N ASP A 23 -12.66 -6.14 5.04
CA ASP A 23 -11.22 -6.21 5.21
C ASP A 23 -10.75 -4.93 5.89
N PHE A 24 -9.50 -4.91 6.31
CA PHE A 24 -8.90 -3.70 6.85
C PHE A 24 -7.43 -3.62 6.49
N TYR A 25 -6.88 -2.42 6.51
CA TYR A 25 -5.44 -2.25 6.54
C TYR A 25 -5.01 -1.49 7.78
N VAL A 26 -3.76 -1.72 8.18
CA VAL A 26 -3.11 -1.02 9.28
C VAL A 26 -1.87 -0.33 8.74
N ASP A 27 -1.83 0.99 8.91
CA ASP A 27 -0.65 1.79 8.66
C ASP A 27 0.16 1.92 9.95
N TYR A 28 1.46 1.71 9.82
CA TYR A 28 2.41 1.80 10.92
C TYR A 28 3.71 2.44 10.48
N ARG A 29 4.31 3.18 11.41
CA ARG A 29 5.54 3.93 11.18
C ARG A 29 6.76 3.12 11.55
N ILE A 30 7.77 3.17 10.69
CA ILE A 30 9.13 2.77 11.00
C ILE A 30 10.00 3.97 10.66
N ARG A 31 10.53 4.67 11.68
CA ARG A 31 11.34 5.89 11.49
C ARG A 31 10.66 6.91 10.55
N ASN A 32 11.34 7.28 9.46
CA ASN A 32 10.93 8.22 8.44
C ASN A 32 10.10 7.56 7.30
N SER A 33 9.57 6.36 7.54
CA SER A 33 8.80 5.58 6.56
C SER A 33 7.46 5.15 7.15
N MET A 34 6.52 4.82 6.26
CA MET A 34 5.24 4.21 6.60
C MET A 34 5.00 2.96 5.77
N GLN A 35 4.58 1.91 6.46
CA GLN A 35 4.23 0.63 5.89
C GLN A 35 2.74 0.38 6.10
N ARG A 36 2.12 -0.32 5.14
CA ARG A 36 0.72 -0.71 5.17
C ARG A 36 0.61 -2.21 5.10
N ASN A 37 -0.09 -2.79 6.08
CA ASN A 37 -0.46 -4.20 6.09
C ASN A 37 -1.95 -4.35 5.84
N TYR A 38 -2.32 -5.10 4.82
CA TYR A 38 -3.69 -5.48 4.50
C TYR A 38 -4.04 -6.81 5.17
N TYR A 39 -5.23 -6.88 5.73
CA TYR A 39 -5.76 -8.04 6.42
C TYR A 39 -7.15 -8.37 5.91
N THR A 40 -7.42 -9.66 5.74
CA THR A 40 -8.76 -10.18 5.46
C THR A 40 -9.28 -11.01 6.62
N VAL A 41 -10.59 -10.98 6.83
CA VAL A 41 -11.27 -11.74 7.87
C VAL A 41 -12.15 -12.80 7.24
N ARG A 42 -11.78 -14.07 7.40
CA ARG A 42 -12.53 -15.22 6.86
C ARG A 42 -12.66 -16.31 7.91
N ASN A 43 -13.87 -16.84 8.08
CA ASN A 43 -14.17 -17.89 9.07
C ASN A 43 -13.65 -17.54 10.48
N ASN A 44 -13.89 -16.29 10.92
CA ASN A 44 -13.41 -15.74 12.19
C ASN A 44 -11.89 -15.79 12.39
N LYS A 45 -11.11 -15.86 11.31
CA LYS A 45 -9.64 -15.79 11.33
C LYS A 45 -9.16 -14.59 10.53
N ILE A 46 -8.12 -13.94 11.03
CA ILE A 46 -7.45 -12.81 10.39
C ILE A 46 -6.23 -13.33 9.64
N TYR A 47 -6.10 -12.95 8.38
CA TYR A 47 -4.95 -13.27 7.54
C TYR A 47 -4.29 -11.99 7.05
N LEU A 48 -2.98 -11.85 7.26
CA LEU A 48 -2.18 -10.82 6.59
C LEU A 48 -2.10 -11.18 5.11
N THR A 49 -2.75 -10.41 4.24
CA THR A 49 -2.87 -10.73 2.80
C THR A 49 -1.81 -10.03 1.97
N PHE A 50 -1.38 -8.85 2.38
CA PHE A 50 -0.40 -8.05 1.66
C PHE A 50 0.29 -7.03 2.57
N SER A 51 1.54 -6.71 2.27
CA SER A 51 2.32 -5.68 2.94
C SER A 51 3.03 -4.84 1.89
N CYS A 52 2.96 -3.52 2.02
CA CYS A 52 3.65 -2.62 1.10
C CYS A 52 4.09 -1.31 1.76
N PRO A 53 5.10 -0.63 1.20
CA PRO A 53 5.44 0.73 1.58
C PRO A 53 4.35 1.71 1.10
N VAL A 54 4.12 2.75 1.91
CA VAL A 54 3.30 3.91 1.51
C VAL A 54 4.21 5.09 1.19
N PHE A 55 5.24 5.31 2.00
CA PHE A 55 6.34 6.22 1.71
C PHE A 55 7.58 5.82 2.51
N ASP A 56 8.74 6.28 2.04
CA ASP A 56 10.03 6.06 2.65
C ASP A 56 10.95 7.28 2.47
N HIS A 57 12.05 7.33 3.22
CA HIS A 57 13.10 8.34 3.09
C HIS A 57 12.63 9.79 3.29
N ILE A 58 11.63 10.01 4.16
CA ILE A 58 11.26 11.37 4.57
C ILE A 58 12.49 12.05 5.21
N GLY A 59 12.68 13.33 4.89
CA GLY A 59 13.86 14.11 5.28
C GLY A 59 15.00 14.08 4.27
N GLU A 60 14.88 13.29 3.20
CA GLU A 60 15.83 13.27 2.08
C GLU A 60 15.34 14.11 0.90
N ALA A 61 16.25 14.46 -0.01
CA ALA A 61 15.94 15.31 -1.16
C ALA A 61 14.89 14.69 -2.09
N ASN A 62 14.89 13.36 -2.22
CA ASN A 62 13.97 12.61 -3.06
C ASN A 62 13.32 11.49 -2.25
N PRO A 63 12.29 11.77 -1.43
CA PRO A 63 11.56 10.75 -0.71
C PRO A 63 10.77 9.86 -1.69
N GLU A 64 10.59 8.61 -1.32
CA GLU A 64 9.75 7.68 -2.09
C GLU A 64 8.33 7.73 -1.55
N ALA A 65 7.33 7.75 -2.43
CA ALA A 65 5.93 7.67 -2.04
C ALA A 65 5.14 6.88 -3.07
N TYR A 66 4.10 6.18 -2.62
CA TYR A 66 3.28 5.33 -3.46
C TYR A 66 1.81 5.69 -3.33
N ALA A 67 1.20 6.06 -4.45
CA ALA A 67 -0.24 6.25 -4.54
C ALA A 67 -0.91 4.89 -4.75
N ILE A 68 -1.42 4.30 -3.66
CA ILE A 68 -2.05 2.97 -3.67
C ILE A 68 -3.51 3.11 -4.08
N LYS A 69 -3.92 2.39 -5.13
CA LYS A 69 -5.31 2.35 -5.60
C LYS A 69 -5.86 0.92 -5.59
N HIS A 70 -7.07 0.76 -5.08
CA HIS A 70 -7.82 -0.48 -5.16
C HIS A 70 -8.62 -0.51 -6.45
N LYS A 71 -8.34 -1.48 -7.32
CA LYS A 71 -8.93 -1.58 -8.66
C LYS A 71 -9.97 -2.69 -8.68
N GLU A 72 -11.15 -2.37 -9.19
CA GLU A 72 -12.17 -3.38 -9.47
C GLU A 72 -11.68 -4.33 -10.56
N SER A 73 -12.05 -5.60 -10.45
CA SER A 73 -11.81 -6.59 -11.49
C SER A 73 -13.12 -6.89 -12.23
N SER A 74 -13.04 -7.14 -13.54
CA SER A 74 -14.20 -7.51 -14.34
C SER A 74 -14.66 -8.96 -14.11
N VAL A 75 -13.78 -9.81 -13.56
CA VAL A 75 -14.02 -11.26 -13.45
C VAL A 75 -14.10 -11.77 -12.02
N ARG A 76 -13.74 -10.96 -11.02
CA ARG A 76 -13.76 -11.32 -9.60
C ARG A 76 -14.30 -10.17 -8.75
N ILE A 77 -14.90 -10.53 -7.62
CA ILE A 77 -15.33 -9.56 -6.60
C ILE A 77 -14.13 -8.93 -5.91
N ALA A 78 -13.03 -9.69 -5.78
CA ALA A 78 -11.83 -9.21 -5.11
C ALA A 78 -11.14 -8.11 -5.91
N LYS A 79 -10.85 -7.00 -5.25
CA LYS A 79 -10.12 -5.87 -5.81
C LYS A 79 -8.64 -6.16 -5.87
N ASP A 80 -8.01 -5.67 -6.93
CA ASP A 80 -6.57 -5.67 -7.10
C ASP A 80 -5.95 -4.44 -6.44
N ILE A 81 -4.63 -4.50 -6.23
CA ILE A 81 -3.87 -3.38 -5.70
C ILE A 81 -2.91 -2.88 -6.77
N ALA A 82 -3.13 -1.66 -7.24
CA ALA A 82 -2.19 -0.96 -8.11
C ALA A 82 -1.43 0.08 -7.30
N MET A 83 -0.10 -0.03 -7.30
CA MET A 83 0.79 0.97 -6.70
C MET A 83 1.36 1.82 -7.82
N TYR A 84 1.13 3.12 -7.74
CA TYR A 84 1.73 4.09 -8.65
C TYR A 84 2.83 4.85 -7.90
N ASN A 85 3.86 5.28 -8.63
CA ASN A 85 4.79 6.27 -8.09
C ASN A 85 3.99 7.52 -7.69
N GLY A 86 4.35 8.09 -6.55
CA GLY A 86 3.68 9.24 -5.96
C GLY A 86 4.67 10.31 -5.54
N VAL A 87 4.19 11.54 -5.49
CA VAL A 87 4.91 12.69 -4.95
C VAL A 87 4.16 13.19 -3.72
N ILE A 88 4.91 13.56 -2.68
CA ILE A 88 4.34 14.13 -1.46
C ILE A 88 3.97 15.59 -1.74
N GLU A 89 2.70 15.92 -1.51
CA GLU A 89 2.19 17.28 -1.67
C GLU A 89 2.90 18.25 -0.70
N ASP A 90 3.31 19.41 -1.23
CA ASP A 90 4.02 20.47 -0.47
C ASP A 90 5.27 19.99 0.27
N TYR A 91 6.00 19.01 -0.27
CA TYR A 91 7.22 18.51 0.35
C TYR A 91 8.36 19.53 0.24
N SER A 92 8.89 19.96 1.40
CA SER A 92 10.08 20.81 1.48
C SER A 92 10.95 20.37 2.65
N LEU A 93 12.25 20.22 2.41
CA LEU A 93 13.21 19.88 3.48
C LEU A 93 13.29 20.95 4.57
N SER A 94 13.10 22.23 4.20
CA SER A 94 13.16 23.34 5.15
C SER A 94 11.96 23.40 6.10
N SER A 95 10.85 22.70 5.80
CA SER A 95 9.66 22.67 6.64
C SER A 95 9.57 21.42 7.52
N ILE A 96 10.56 20.53 7.45
CA ILE A 96 10.58 19.26 8.19
C ILE A 96 11.55 19.37 9.37
N ASP A 97 11.02 19.68 10.56
CA ASP A 97 11.82 19.72 11.79
C ASP A 97 12.27 18.33 12.25
N ASN A 98 11.39 17.33 12.11
CA ASN A 98 11.67 15.94 12.50
C ASN A 98 11.12 14.95 11.45
N PRO A 99 11.99 14.37 10.61
CA PRO A 99 11.56 13.43 9.57
C PRO A 99 10.82 12.19 10.10
N ASN A 100 11.18 11.73 11.30
CA ASN A 100 10.52 10.58 11.93
C ASN A 100 9.08 10.88 12.36
N GLY A 101 8.71 12.16 12.50
CA GLY A 101 7.36 12.59 12.89
C GLY A 101 6.55 13.29 11.81
N TYR A 102 7.14 13.54 10.66
CA TYR A 102 6.43 14.11 9.53
C TYR A 102 5.50 13.09 8.89
N THR A 103 4.22 13.44 8.74
CA THR A 103 3.22 12.64 8.02
C THR A 103 2.74 13.46 6.82
N PRO A 104 2.93 12.97 5.59
CA PRO A 104 2.38 13.59 4.39
C PRO A 104 0.88 13.87 4.53
N LYS A 105 0.44 15.07 4.14
CA LYS A 105 -1.01 15.39 4.06
C LYS A 105 -1.67 14.59 2.94
N ASN A 106 -0.95 14.45 1.82
CA ASN A 106 -1.43 13.78 0.62
C ASN A 106 -0.26 13.22 -0.19
N ILE A 107 -0.52 12.15 -0.94
CA ILE A 107 0.40 11.57 -1.91
C ILE A 107 -0.29 11.63 -3.27
N ILE A 108 0.28 12.43 -4.17
CA ILE A 108 -0.25 12.66 -5.51
C ILE A 108 0.37 11.64 -6.46
N SER A 109 -0.46 10.82 -7.08
CA SER A 109 -0.04 9.84 -8.10
C SER A 109 0.60 10.56 -9.29
N THR A 110 1.80 10.13 -9.72
CA THR A 110 2.40 10.58 -10.99
C THR A 110 1.73 9.94 -12.20
N GLY A 111 1.02 8.82 -11.98
CA GLY A 111 0.37 8.03 -13.03
C GLY A 111 1.25 6.90 -13.57
N GLU A 112 2.54 6.90 -13.23
CA GLU A 112 3.46 5.82 -13.53
C GLU A 112 3.19 4.62 -12.62
N LEU A 113 2.84 3.48 -13.20
CA LEU A 113 2.59 2.24 -12.46
C LEU A 113 3.92 1.70 -11.95
N TYR A 114 4.06 1.60 -10.63
CA TYR A 114 5.20 0.96 -10.00
C TYR A 114 5.05 -0.56 -10.04
N VAL A 115 3.91 -1.06 -9.58
CA VAL A 115 3.60 -2.50 -9.58
C VAL A 115 2.09 -2.72 -9.48
N TYR A 116 1.63 -3.82 -10.06
CA TYR A 116 0.25 -4.28 -9.97
C TYR A 116 0.19 -5.63 -9.27
N PHE A 117 -0.74 -5.79 -8.34
CA PHE A 117 -0.95 -7.03 -7.62
C PHE A 117 -2.36 -7.55 -7.80
N ILE A 118 -2.44 -8.82 -8.17
CA ILE A 118 -3.68 -9.57 -8.33
C ILE A 118 -3.92 -10.38 -7.06
N PHE A 119 -5.16 -10.35 -6.57
CA PHE A 119 -5.56 -11.19 -5.45
C PHE A 119 -5.70 -12.65 -5.87
N ASP A 120 -5.01 -13.55 -5.18
CA ASP A 120 -5.13 -15.00 -5.27
C ASP A 120 -5.91 -15.53 -4.07
N SER A 121 -7.09 -16.10 -4.34
CA SER A 121 -7.99 -16.61 -3.31
C SER A 121 -7.60 -17.97 -2.75
N SER A 122 -6.67 -18.68 -3.42
CA SER A 122 -6.21 -20.00 -2.99
C SER A 122 -5.31 -19.92 -1.76
N ASP A 123 -4.45 -18.90 -1.70
CA ASP A 123 -3.54 -18.64 -0.58
C ASP A 123 -3.88 -17.37 0.20
N MET A 124 -4.91 -16.63 -0.24
CA MET A 124 -5.33 -15.35 0.33
C MET A 124 -4.21 -14.30 0.28
N LYS A 125 -3.40 -14.30 -0.79
CA LYS A 125 -2.29 -13.36 -0.98
C LYS A 125 -2.45 -12.54 -2.25
N TYR A 126 -1.80 -11.39 -2.24
CA TYR A 126 -1.60 -10.60 -3.45
C TYR A 126 -0.30 -11.02 -4.14
N LYS A 127 -0.35 -11.24 -5.45
CA LYS A 127 0.79 -11.67 -6.28
C LYS A 127 0.98 -10.74 -7.44
N THR A 128 2.23 -10.55 -7.85
CA THR A 128 2.52 -9.92 -9.14
C THR A 128 2.08 -10.86 -10.26
N PRO A 129 1.32 -10.41 -11.25
CA PRO A 129 1.09 -11.21 -12.45
C PRO A 129 2.46 -11.56 -13.05
N MET A 130 2.69 -12.84 -13.35
CA MET A 130 3.85 -13.21 -14.16
C MET A 130 3.75 -12.43 -15.47
N GLN A 131 4.85 -11.79 -15.90
CA GLN A 131 4.93 -11.33 -17.29
C GLN A 131 4.71 -12.57 -18.15
N SER A 132 3.67 -12.54 -19.00
CA SER A 132 3.62 -13.47 -20.12
C SER A 132 4.95 -13.36 -20.84
N PRO A 133 5.63 -14.47 -21.19
CA PRO A 133 6.80 -14.38 -22.05
C PRO A 133 6.37 -13.58 -23.27
N THR A 134 7.05 -12.46 -23.49
CA THR A 134 6.93 -11.66 -24.70
C THR A 134 6.94 -12.64 -25.87
N GLU A 135 5.92 -12.60 -26.72
CA GLU A 135 5.97 -13.32 -27.99
C GLU A 135 7.20 -12.78 -28.72
N ASP A 136 8.30 -13.55 -28.68
CA ASP A 136 9.50 -13.25 -29.45
C ASP A 136 9.06 -13.11 -30.91
N GLU A 137 9.41 -11.95 -31.46
CA GLU A 137 9.20 -11.56 -32.85
C GLU A 137 9.63 -12.70 -33.79
N ASN A 138 8.70 -13.20 -34.60
CA ASN A 138 9.00 -14.01 -35.79
C ASN A 138 9.36 -13.08 -36.97
#